data_AF-A0AAD7L5L7-F1
#
_entry.id   AF-A0AAD7L5L7-F1
#
_cell.length_a   1.000
_cell.length_b   1.000
_cell.length_c   1.000
_cell.angle_alpha   90.00
_cell.angle_beta   90.00
_cell.angle_gamma   90.00
#
_symmetry.space_group_name_H-M   'P 1'
#
loop_
_entity.id
_entity.type
_entity.pdbx_description
1 polymer ?
#
loop_
_entity_poly.entity_id
_entity_poly.type
_entity_poly.pdbx_seq_one_letter_code
_entity_poly.pdbx_strand_id
1 'polypeptide(L)'
;MAGIVVVFDFDKTIIDCDSDNWVVDELGVTDLFNELLPTMPWNSLMERMMKELHSQGKTIEDIIEVLKRIPIHPRVVPAIKAAHSLGCDLRIVSDANMFFIETILKHLGLRDYFSEINTNPSYVDEEGRLKIFPFHDFNNAPHGLSVCPSKYVQGFNHGKDSRFYIP
;
A
#
# COMPACT_ATOMS: atom_id res chain seq x y z
N MET A 1 16.02 9.93 -25.26
CA MET A 1 15.09 10.84 -24.56
C MET A 1 15.03 10.42 -23.11
N ALA A 2 15.16 11.35 -22.16
CA ALA A 2 14.86 11.05 -20.77
C ALA A 2 13.34 10.81 -20.67
N GLY A 3 12.93 9.60 -20.30
CA GLY A 3 11.52 9.24 -20.16
C GLY A 3 10.88 10.01 -19.01
N ILE A 4 9.62 10.40 -19.17
CA ILE A 4 8.84 11.00 -18.08
C ILE A 4 8.48 9.87 -17.11
N VAL A 5 8.81 10.03 -15.83
CA VAL A 5 8.37 9.13 -14.75
C VAL A 5 7.18 9.77 -14.04
N VAL A 6 6.10 9.02 -13.86
CA VAL A 6 4.94 9.45 -13.07
C VAL A 6 4.83 8.53 -11.86
N VAL A 7 4.94 9.11 -10.68
CA VAL A 7 4.86 8.40 -9.40
C VAL A 7 3.50 8.67 -8.77
N PHE A 8 2.79 7.61 -8.43
CA PHE A 8 1.48 7.65 -7.79
C PHE A 8 1.61 7.20 -6.35
N ASP A 9 0.92 7.91 -5.45
CA ASP A 9 0.40 7.28 -4.23
C ASP A 9 -0.81 6.39 -4.60
N PHE A 10 -1.26 5.53 -3.70
CA PHE A 10 -2.34 4.58 -3.95
C PHE A 10 -3.65 4.99 -3.28
N ASP A 11 -3.69 4.97 -1.95
CA ASP A 11 -4.88 5.29 -1.17
C ASP A 11 -5.24 6.77 -1.34
N LYS A 12 -6.54 7.06 -1.51
CA LYS A 12 -7.05 8.41 -1.80
C LYS A 12 -6.41 9.09 -3.03
N THR A 13 -5.78 8.31 -3.92
CA THR A 13 -5.16 8.78 -5.17
C THR A 13 -5.60 7.95 -6.38
N ILE A 14 -5.25 6.66 -6.43
CA ILE A 14 -5.72 5.72 -7.45
C ILE A 14 -7.11 5.20 -7.07
N ILE A 15 -7.30 4.92 -5.78
CA ILE A 15 -8.59 4.59 -5.20
C ILE A 15 -9.17 5.78 -4.44
N ASP A 16 -10.49 5.86 -4.31
CA ASP A 16 -11.16 7.04 -3.73
C ASP A 16 -11.24 7.00 -2.19
N CYS A 17 -10.73 5.94 -1.56
CA CYS A 17 -10.76 5.73 -0.13
C CYS A 17 -9.42 5.25 0.43
N ASP A 18 -9.39 5.05 1.75
CA ASP A 18 -8.33 4.32 2.45
C ASP A 18 -8.64 2.81 2.36
N SER A 19 -7.67 2.02 1.93
CA SER A 19 -7.86 0.60 1.64
C SER A 19 -7.98 -0.25 2.90
N ASP A 20 -7.27 0.13 3.97
CA ASP A 20 -7.32 -0.54 5.27
C ASP A 20 -8.69 -0.30 5.93
N ASN A 21 -9.14 0.96 5.99
CA ASN A 21 -10.49 1.28 6.47
C ASN A 21 -11.58 0.56 5.68
N TRP A 22 -11.47 0.50 4.35
CA TRP A 22 -12.44 -0.18 3.50
C TRP A 22 -12.60 -1.66 3.87
N VAL A 23 -11.48 -2.38 4.07
CA VAL A 23 -11.50 -3.80 4.46
C VAL A 23 -12.04 -3.98 5.87
N VAL A 24 -11.64 -3.13 6.82
CA VAL A 24 -12.14 -3.14 8.20
C VAL A 24 -13.66 -2.98 8.26
N ASP A 25 -14.18 -2.01 7.52
CA ASP A 25 -15.61 -1.70 7.48
C ASP A 25 -16.42 -2.80 6.79
N GLU A 26 -16.01 -3.21 5.60
CA GLU A 26 -16.76 -4.21 4.82
C GLU A 26 -16.74 -5.61 5.43
N LEU A 27 -15.75 -5.93 6.25
CA LEU A 27 -15.66 -7.23 6.92
C LEU A 27 -16.12 -7.22 8.38
N GLY A 28 -16.58 -6.08 8.89
CA GLY A 28 -17.28 -5.99 10.17
C GLY A 28 -16.38 -6.01 11.40
N VAL A 29 -15.16 -5.45 11.31
CA VAL A 29 -14.23 -5.32 12.45
C VAL A 29 -14.02 -3.86 12.88
N THR A 30 -14.86 -2.93 12.42
CA THR A 30 -14.80 -1.49 12.72
C THR A 30 -14.84 -1.15 14.21
N ASP A 31 -15.70 -1.81 14.98
CA ASP A 31 -15.83 -1.51 16.41
C ASP A 31 -14.54 -1.85 17.17
N LEU A 32 -13.98 -3.03 16.90
CA LEU A 32 -12.70 -3.45 17.49
C LEU A 32 -11.55 -2.57 16.99
N PHE A 33 -11.55 -2.23 15.70
CA PHE A 33 -10.56 -1.31 15.14
C PHE A 33 -10.55 0.02 15.87
N ASN A 34 -11.72 0.64 16.06
CA ASN A 34 -11.87 1.93 16.74
C ASN A 34 -11.47 1.86 18.22
N GLU A 35 -11.76 0.75 18.90
CA GLU A 35 -11.32 0.52 20.28
C GLU A 35 -9.79 0.47 20.39
N LEU A 36 -9.13 -0.19 19.44
CA LEU A 36 -7.69 -0.44 19.48
C LEU A 36 -6.86 0.67 18.85
N LEU A 37 -7.44 1.50 17.98
CA LEU A 37 -6.77 2.61 17.29
C LEU A 37 -5.93 3.53 18.21
N PRO A 38 -6.39 3.96 19.40
CA PRO A 38 -5.58 4.81 20.28
C PRO A 38 -4.46 4.06 21.01
N THR A 39 -4.40 2.72 20.92
CA THR A 39 -3.54 1.89 21.77
C THR A 39 -2.29 1.36 21.08
N MET A 40 -2.23 1.40 19.74
CA MET A 40 -1.13 0.81 18.99
C MET A 40 -0.88 1.51 17.63
N PRO A 41 0.33 1.38 17.06
CA PRO A 41 0.62 1.89 15.73
C PRO A 41 -0.26 1.24 14.65
N TRP A 42 -0.52 1.97 13.57
CA TRP A 42 -1.40 1.55 12.47
C TRP A 42 -1.08 0.17 11.89
N ASN A 43 0.20 -0.12 11.58
CA ASN A 43 0.56 -1.43 11.02
C ASN A 43 0.34 -2.58 12.01
N SER A 44 0.61 -2.36 13.31
CA SER A 44 0.28 -3.34 14.35
C SER A 44 -1.22 -3.54 14.49
N LEU A 45 -2.00 -2.46 14.37
CA LEU A 45 -3.45 -2.51 14.37
C LEU A 45 -3.99 -3.31 13.19
N MET A 46 -3.49 -3.05 11.98
CA MET A 46 -3.91 -3.77 10.78
C MET A 46 -3.50 -5.23 10.81
N GLU A 47 -2.31 -5.56 11.30
CA GLU A 47 -1.93 -6.95 11.54
C GLU A 47 -2.87 -7.63 12.57
N ARG A 48 -3.30 -6.89 13.60
CA ARG A 48 -4.28 -7.36 14.58
C ARG A 48 -5.65 -7.58 13.94
N MET A 49 -6.10 -6.69 13.06
CA MET A 49 -7.37 -6.84 12.33
C MET A 49 -7.35 -8.07 11.41
N MET A 50 -6.25 -8.31 10.69
CA MET A 50 -6.15 -9.51 9.85
C MET A 50 -6.21 -10.82 10.66
N LYS A 51 -5.64 -10.82 11.87
CA LYS A 51 -5.77 -11.95 12.81
C LYS A 51 -7.21 -12.13 13.30
N GLU A 52 -7.89 -11.04 13.64
CA GLU A 52 -9.29 -11.06 14.08
C GLU A 52 -10.21 -11.61 12.99
N LEU A 53 -10.09 -11.08 11.77
CA LEU A 53 -10.86 -11.52 10.61
C LEU A 53 -10.72 -13.03 10.38
N HIS A 54 -9.49 -13.53 10.43
CA HIS A 54 -9.24 -14.95 10.31
C HIS A 54 -9.89 -15.76 11.45
N SER A 55 -9.82 -15.29 12.70
CA SER A 55 -10.49 -15.97 13.83
C SER A 55 -12.01 -15.98 13.73
N GLN A 56 -12.60 -15.01 13.02
CA GLN A 56 -14.02 -14.97 12.68
C GLN A 56 -14.37 -15.83 11.45
N GLY A 57 -13.40 -16.57 10.90
CA GLY A 57 -13.58 -17.46 9.76
C GLY A 57 -13.57 -16.76 8.40
N LYS A 58 -13.15 -15.49 8.32
CA LYS A 58 -12.96 -14.80 7.05
C LYS A 58 -11.74 -15.36 6.32
N THR A 59 -11.90 -15.58 5.02
CA THR A 59 -10.90 -16.13 4.13
C THR A 59 -10.16 -15.03 3.38
N ILE A 60 -9.04 -15.38 2.72
CA ILE A 60 -8.36 -14.47 1.81
C ILE A 60 -9.26 -14.10 0.62
N GLU A 61 -10.08 -15.05 0.17
CA GLU A 61 -11.07 -14.84 -0.89
C GLU A 61 -12.10 -13.78 -0.49
N ASP A 62 -12.56 -13.76 0.77
CA ASP A 62 -13.47 -12.72 1.26
C ASP A 62 -12.83 -11.33 1.18
N ILE A 63 -11.55 -11.21 1.57
CA ILE A 63 -10.77 -9.96 1.47
C ILE A 63 -10.66 -9.53 0.00
N ILE A 64 -10.36 -10.47 -0.91
CA ILE A 64 -10.25 -10.21 -2.35
C ILE A 64 -11.58 -9.67 -2.90
N GLU A 65 -12.71 -10.30 -2.56
CA GLU A 65 -14.03 -9.86 -3.05
C GLU A 65 -14.43 -8.48 -2.50
N VAL A 66 -13.99 -8.12 -1.30
CA VAL A 66 -14.13 -6.76 -0.75
C VAL A 66 -13.28 -5.76 -1.54
N LEU A 67 -12.01 -6.07 -1.78
CA LEU A 67 -11.09 -5.20 -2.51
C LEU A 67 -11.51 -4.96 -3.97
N LYS A 68 -12.13 -5.95 -4.62
CA LYS A 68 -12.68 -5.79 -5.98
C LYS A 68 -13.81 -4.77 -6.05
N ARG A 69 -14.52 -4.52 -4.94
CA ARG A 69 -15.63 -3.55 -4.87
C ARG A 69 -15.18 -2.15 -4.44
N ILE A 70 -13.88 -1.93 -4.26
CA ILE A 70 -13.35 -0.65 -3.75
C ILE A 70 -13.72 0.51 -4.68
N PRO A 71 -14.16 1.66 -4.14
CA PRO A 71 -14.56 2.80 -4.97
C PRO A 71 -13.36 3.44 -5.68
N ILE A 72 -13.54 3.72 -6.96
CA ILE A 72 -12.55 4.42 -7.79
C ILE A 72 -13.23 5.48 -8.66
N HIS A 73 -12.55 6.62 -8.85
CA HIS A 73 -13.07 7.63 -9.75
C HIS A 73 -13.02 7.13 -11.22
N PRO A 74 -14.10 7.22 -12.01
CA PRO A 74 -14.18 6.63 -13.37
C PRO A 74 -13.10 7.06 -14.37
N ARG A 75 -12.44 8.20 -14.11
CA ARG A 75 -11.35 8.75 -14.93
C ARG A 75 -9.95 8.20 -14.60
N VAL A 76 -9.75 7.50 -13.48
CA VAL A 76 -8.42 7.01 -13.06
C VAL A 76 -7.88 5.99 -14.05
N VAL A 77 -8.65 4.95 -14.36
CA VAL A 77 -8.24 3.89 -15.30
C VAL A 77 -7.90 4.48 -16.69
N PRO A 78 -8.76 5.31 -17.33
CA PRO A 78 -8.39 5.97 -18.58
C PRO A 78 -7.13 6.84 -18.49
N ALA A 79 -6.94 7.59 -17.39
CA ALA A 79 -5.80 8.47 -17.23
C ALA A 79 -4.47 7.69 -17.13
N ILE A 80 -4.43 6.63 -16.33
CA ILE A 80 -3.26 5.74 -16.20
C ILE A 80 -2.91 5.12 -17.57
N LYS A 81 -3.92 4.59 -18.28
CA LYS A 81 -3.71 4.01 -19.62
C LYS A 81 -3.21 5.04 -20.63
N ALA A 82 -3.71 6.27 -20.58
CA ALA A 82 -3.27 7.35 -21.45
C ALA A 82 -1.82 7.75 -21.17
N ALA A 83 -1.45 7.93 -19.89
CA ALA A 83 -0.08 8.25 -19.50
C ALA A 83 0.92 7.18 -19.96
N HIS A 84 0.61 5.90 -19.76
CA HIS A 84 1.43 4.81 -20.26
C HIS A 84 1.54 4.80 -21.79
N SER A 85 0.43 5.06 -22.50
CA SER A 85 0.42 5.13 -23.98
C SER A 85 1.25 6.29 -24.54
N LEU A 86 1.47 7.35 -23.74
CA LEU A 86 2.37 8.46 -24.06
C LEU A 86 3.86 8.13 -23.78
N GLY A 87 4.16 6.90 -23.33
CA GLY A 87 5.52 6.45 -23.04
C GLY A 87 6.03 6.86 -21.66
N CYS A 88 5.15 7.25 -20.74
CA CYS A 88 5.53 7.49 -19.36
C CYS A 88 5.83 6.18 -18.63
N ASP A 89 6.89 6.18 -17.82
CA ASP A 89 7.19 5.13 -16.84
C ASP A 89 6.35 5.37 -15.58
N LEU A 90 5.41 4.47 -15.27
CA LEU A 90 4.49 4.64 -14.15
C LEU A 90 4.95 3.79 -12.96
N ARG A 91 4.97 4.39 -11.77
CA ARG A 91 5.40 3.74 -10.53
C ARG A 91 4.46 4.06 -9.37
N ILE A 92 4.42 3.18 -8.39
CA ILE A 92 3.67 3.40 -7.14
C ILE A 92 4.64 3.50 -5.97
N VAL A 93 4.40 4.47 -5.09
CA VAL A 93 5.09 4.71 -3.82
C VAL A 93 3.98 5.01 -2.81
N SER A 94 3.67 4.05 -1.93
CA SER A 94 2.52 4.17 -1.03
C SER A 94 2.77 3.50 0.32
N ASP A 95 2.12 3.98 1.38
CA ASP A 95 2.11 3.39 2.72
C ASP A 95 0.94 2.43 2.97
N ALA A 96 0.18 2.06 1.93
CA ALA A 96 -0.72 0.91 1.93
C ALA A 96 0.06 -0.41 2.01
N ASN A 97 -0.51 -1.54 1.55
CA ASN A 97 0.20 -2.83 1.53
C ASN A 97 0.16 -3.54 0.16
N MET A 98 1.20 -4.33 -0.11
CA MET A 98 1.41 -4.99 -1.41
C MET A 98 0.24 -5.87 -1.85
N PHE A 99 -0.38 -6.61 -0.93
CA PHE A 99 -1.47 -7.53 -1.23
C PHE A 99 -2.71 -6.77 -1.70
N PHE A 100 -3.06 -5.65 -1.04
CA PHE A 100 -4.18 -4.81 -1.45
C PHE A 100 -3.93 -4.16 -2.80
N ILE A 101 -2.76 -3.52 -2.97
CA ILE A 101 -2.39 -2.85 -4.22
C ILE A 101 -2.43 -3.84 -5.39
N GLU A 102 -1.76 -5.00 -5.28
CA GLU A 102 -1.74 -5.97 -6.37
C GLU A 102 -3.13 -6.52 -6.70
N THR A 103 -3.94 -6.80 -5.68
CA THR A 103 -5.30 -7.34 -5.87
C THR A 103 -6.17 -6.36 -6.65
N ILE A 104 -6.18 -5.09 -6.24
CA ILE A 104 -6.96 -4.04 -6.88
C ILE A 104 -6.44 -3.78 -8.30
N LEU A 105 -5.13 -3.62 -8.49
CA LEU A 105 -4.55 -3.38 -9.81
C LEU A 105 -4.81 -4.53 -10.79
N LYS A 106 -4.77 -5.79 -10.33
CA LYS A 106 -5.12 -6.95 -11.16
C LYS A 106 -6.60 -6.93 -11.54
N HIS A 107 -7.49 -6.62 -10.60
CA HIS A 107 -8.92 -6.50 -10.88
C HIS A 107 -9.23 -5.41 -11.92
N LEU A 108 -8.54 -4.27 -11.84
CA LEU A 108 -8.72 -3.14 -12.76
C LEU A 108 -8.01 -3.34 -14.11
N GLY A 109 -7.23 -4.41 -14.29
CA GLY A 109 -6.41 -4.62 -15.48
C GLY A 109 -5.33 -3.53 -15.64
N LEU A 110 -4.78 -3.06 -14.52
CA LEU A 110 -3.77 -2.00 -14.46
C LEU A 110 -2.40 -2.48 -13.99
N ARG A 111 -2.27 -3.71 -13.48
CA ARG A 111 -1.02 -4.20 -12.88
C ARG A 111 0.20 -4.07 -13.80
N ASP A 112 0.03 -4.36 -15.08
CA ASP A 112 1.13 -4.37 -16.06
C ASP A 112 1.50 -2.97 -16.57
N TYR A 113 0.76 -1.93 -16.16
CA TYR A 113 1.06 -0.54 -16.52
C TYR A 113 2.10 0.08 -15.59
N PHE A 114 2.37 -0.53 -14.43
CA PHE A 114 3.32 -0.05 -13.44
C PHE A 114 4.60 -0.89 -13.47
N SER A 115 5.73 -0.23 -13.69
CA SER A 115 7.05 -0.88 -13.72
C SER A 115 7.58 -1.21 -12.32
N GLU A 116 7.15 -0.45 -11.31
CA GLU A 116 7.64 -0.56 -9.94
C GLU A 116 6.52 -0.21 -8.93
N ILE A 117 6.46 -0.99 -7.84
CA ILE A 117 5.54 -0.76 -6.72
C ILE A 117 6.37 -0.85 -5.43
N ASN A 118 6.52 0.28 -4.75
CA ASN A 118 7.19 0.40 -3.46
C ASN A 118 6.13 0.65 -2.37
N THR A 119 5.94 -0.32 -1.49
CA THR A 119 4.90 -0.28 -0.46
C THR A 119 5.21 -1.27 0.68
N ASN A 120 4.40 -1.27 1.74
CA ASN A 120 4.58 -2.20 2.85
C ASN A 120 4.42 -3.66 2.38
N PRO A 121 5.40 -4.54 2.67
CA PRO A 121 5.31 -5.93 2.25
C PRO A 121 4.21 -6.66 3.00
N SER A 122 3.59 -7.61 2.31
CA SER A 122 2.53 -8.45 2.85
C SER A 122 2.50 -9.79 2.16
N TYR A 123 2.11 -10.85 2.87
CA TYR A 123 1.97 -12.19 2.32
C TYR A 123 0.88 -12.97 3.06
N VAL A 124 0.36 -14.01 2.44
CA VAL A 124 -0.54 -14.97 3.09
C VAL A 124 0.30 -16.09 3.70
N ASP A 125 0.19 -16.32 5.01
CA ASP A 125 0.93 -17.37 5.71
C ASP A 125 0.34 -18.78 5.45
N GLU A 126 1.01 -19.81 6.00
CA GLU A 126 0.63 -21.21 5.83
C GLU A 126 -0.75 -21.52 6.44
N GLU A 127 -1.20 -20.71 7.40
CA GLU A 127 -2.53 -20.82 8.01
C GLU A 127 -3.61 -20.03 7.25
N GLY A 128 -3.28 -19.39 6.13
CA GLY A 128 -4.22 -18.61 5.34
C GLY A 128 -4.51 -17.23 5.91
N ARG A 129 -3.61 -16.67 6.74
CA ARG A 129 -3.73 -15.33 7.31
C ARG A 129 -2.94 -14.33 6.52
N LEU A 130 -3.53 -13.18 6.24
CA LEU A 130 -2.80 -12.06 5.67
C LEU A 130 -1.88 -11.44 6.72
N LYS A 131 -0.58 -11.40 6.44
CA LYS A 131 0.45 -10.72 7.22
C LYS A 131 0.84 -9.43 6.54
N ILE A 132 0.92 -8.35 7.31
CA ILE A 132 1.32 -7.01 6.86
C ILE A 132 2.51 -6.57 7.72
N PHE A 133 3.56 -6.07 7.08
CA PHE A 133 4.78 -5.63 7.77
C PHE A 133 5.08 -4.18 7.41
N PRO A 134 5.56 -3.35 8.35
CA PRO A 134 6.04 -2.04 8.00
C PRO A 134 7.24 -2.16 7.05
N PHE A 135 7.32 -1.30 6.04
CA PHE A 135 8.47 -1.21 5.14
C PHE A 135 9.75 -0.79 5.89
N HIS A 136 9.60 -0.05 6.99
CA HIS A 136 10.69 0.30 7.91
C HIS A 136 10.58 -0.49 9.20
N ASP A 137 11.66 -1.19 9.55
CA ASP A 137 11.82 -1.74 10.89
C ASP A 137 12.13 -0.59 11.85
N PHE A 138 11.13 -0.19 12.64
CA PHE A 138 11.29 0.85 13.67
C PHE A 138 12.31 0.47 14.76
N ASN A 139 12.83 -0.77 14.78
CA ASN A 139 13.93 -1.18 15.65
C ASN A 139 15.33 -0.86 15.10
N ASN A 140 15.46 -0.52 13.82
CA ASN A 140 16.72 -0.03 13.27
C ASN A 140 16.72 1.50 13.33
N ALA A 141 17.75 2.06 13.98
CA ALA A 141 17.90 3.50 14.15
C ALA A 141 17.71 4.22 12.79
N PRO A 142 16.88 5.26 12.70
CA PRO A 142 16.76 6.05 11.49
C PRO A 142 18.14 6.61 11.18
N HIS A 143 18.57 6.47 9.92
CA HIS A 143 19.86 6.90 9.38
C HIS A 143 20.39 8.21 9.96
N GLY A 144 21.04 8.23 11.13
CA GLY A 144 21.84 9.33 11.70
C GLY A 144 21.29 10.76 11.62
N LEU A 145 20.03 10.99 11.25
CA LEU A 145 19.48 12.28 10.88
C LEU A 145 18.26 12.55 11.75
N SER A 146 18.41 13.56 12.60
CA SER A 146 17.47 13.97 13.65
C SER A 146 16.16 14.60 13.14
N VAL A 147 15.90 14.56 11.83
CA VAL A 147 14.74 15.23 11.23
C VAL A 147 14.19 14.40 10.08
N CYS A 148 13.47 13.33 10.38
CA CYS A 148 12.58 12.70 9.41
C CYS A 148 11.22 12.47 10.09
N PRO A 149 10.15 13.15 9.65
CA PRO A 149 8.80 12.76 10.02
C PRO A 149 8.59 11.30 9.64
N SER A 150 8.11 10.48 10.58
CA SER A 150 7.96 9.01 10.46
C SER A 150 7.13 8.53 9.26
N LYS A 151 6.49 9.44 8.54
CA LYS A 151 5.57 9.19 7.42
C LYS A 151 6.20 9.29 6.03
N TYR A 152 7.42 9.80 5.86
CA TYR A 152 8.00 10.04 4.52
C TYR A 152 9.50 9.74 4.42
N VAL A 153 9.88 8.47 4.49
CA VAL A 153 11.23 8.05 4.07
C VAL A 153 11.14 6.81 3.19
N GLN A 154 10.55 6.89 2.00
CA GLN A 154 10.79 5.86 0.96
C GLN A 154 11.95 6.34 0.09
N GLY A 155 13.17 5.95 0.49
CA GLY A 155 14.39 6.24 -0.26
C GLY A 155 14.61 5.20 -1.35
N PHE A 156 14.64 5.62 -2.62
CA PHE A 156 15.10 4.80 -3.73
C PHE A 156 16.58 4.44 -3.51
N ASN A 157 16.87 3.21 -3.08
CA ASN A 157 18.22 2.68 -3.14
C ASN A 157 18.52 2.23 -4.58
N HIS A 158 18.88 3.18 -5.44
CA HIS A 158 19.65 2.83 -6.65
C HIS A 158 21.12 2.72 -6.25
N GLY A 159 21.70 1.56 -6.55
CA GLY A 159 23.07 1.24 -6.22
C GLY A 159 24.08 2.30 -6.68
N LYS A 160 25.03 2.58 -5.79
CA LYS A 160 26.40 3.07 -6.04
C LYS A 160 26.54 4.13 -7.15
N ASP A 161 26.52 5.40 -6.79
CA ASP A 161 27.73 6.24 -6.82
C ASP A 161 27.47 7.68 -6.35
N SER A 162 28.41 8.14 -5.51
CA SER A 162 28.86 9.51 -5.27
C SER A 162 27.88 10.70 -5.29
N ARG A 163 27.90 11.40 -4.13
CA ARG A 163 27.91 12.87 -3.96
C ARG A 163 26.72 13.61 -4.56
N PHE A 164 25.85 14.18 -3.73
CA PHE A 164 25.73 15.64 -3.60
C PHE A 164 25.00 15.95 -2.29
N TYR A 165 25.73 16.63 -1.41
CA TYR A 165 25.20 17.37 -0.27
C TYR A 165 24.78 18.77 -0.76
N ILE A 166 24.11 19.53 0.11
CA ILE A 166 23.89 21.00 0.14
C ILE A 166 22.43 21.40 -0.14
N PRO A 167 21.82 22.30 0.65
CA PRO A 167 21.88 22.51 2.11
C PRO A 167 20.52 22.22 2.81
#